data_AF-A0A8T5NFU9-F1
#
_entry.id   AF-A0A8T5NFU9-F1
#
_cell.length_a   1.000
_cell.length_b   1.000
_cell.length_c   1.000
_cell.angle_alpha   90.00
_cell.angle_beta   90.00
_cell.angle_gamma   90.00
#
_symmetry.space_group_name_H-M   'P 1'
#
loop_
_entity.id
_entity.type
_entity.pdbx_description
1 polymer ?
#
loop_
_entity_poly.entity_id
_entity_poly.type
_entity_poly.pdbx_seq_one_letter_code
_entity_poly.pdbx_strand_id
1 'polypeptide(L)'
;ADENEVRELSKKRGEIVGLDLIVLHDWLINPVIRGKPEEDVSFNASPDEAVARVDSGEFDVAFLMNPFSIKDVERKAFVEHKNFPQKSTLFLPKVAEGIVMRKIE
;
A
#
# COMPACT_ATOMS: atom_id res chain seq x y z
N ALA A 1 -3.99 -9.88 19.52
CA ALA A 1 -2.55 -10.09 19.28
C ALA A 1 -1.77 -9.32 20.34
N ASP A 2 -0.65 -9.83 20.84
CA ASP A 2 0.19 -9.12 21.81
C ASP A 2 0.99 -8.03 21.08
N GLU A 3 0.79 -6.77 21.47
CA GLU A 3 1.45 -5.62 20.84
C GLU A 3 2.98 -5.67 20.99
N ASN A 4 3.49 -6.21 22.10
CA ASN A 4 4.93 -6.33 22.33
C ASN A 4 5.55 -7.37 21.40
N GLU A 5 4.86 -8.49 21.20
CA GLU A 5 5.31 -9.54 20.27
C GLU A 5 5.39 -9.01 18.82
N VAL A 6 4.39 -8.24 18.40
CA VAL A 6 4.38 -7.58 17.07
C VAL A 6 5.54 -6.59 16.93
N ARG A 7 5.80 -5.77 17.97
CA ARG A 7 6.92 -4.81 17.96
C ARG A 7 8.28 -5.50 17.90
N GLU A 8 8.48 -6.58 18.64
CA GLU A 8 9.73 -7.34 18.62
C GLU A 8 9.94 -8.04 17.27
N LEU A 9 8.88 -8.58 16.67
CA LEU A 9 8.93 -9.17 15.33
C LEU A 9 9.27 -8.12 14.27
N SER A 10 8.69 -6.92 14.37
CA SER A 10 8.97 -5.79 13.49
C SER A 10 10.44 -5.32 13.61
N LYS A 11 10.97 -5.20 14.83
CA LYS A 11 12.39 -4.89 15.06
C LYS A 11 13.32 -5.96 14.49
N LYS A 12 13.02 -7.24 14.70
CA LYS A 12 13.81 -8.36 14.17
C LYS A 12 13.89 -8.33 12.64
N ARG A 13 12.87 -7.81 11.98
CA ARG A 13 12.80 -7.63 10.51
C ARG A 13 13.27 -6.26 10.03
N GLY A 14 13.68 -5.36 10.93
CA GLY A 14 14.24 -4.05 10.59
C GLY A 14 13.20 -2.99 10.20
N GLU A 15 11.97 -3.09 10.71
CA GLU A 15 10.82 -2.31 10.23
C GLU A 15 10.44 -1.16 11.19
N ILE A 16 10.32 0.07 10.67
CA ILE A 16 9.97 1.29 11.44
C ILE A 16 8.89 2.09 10.68
N VAL A 17 7.84 2.52 11.41
CA VAL A 17 6.64 3.38 11.14
C VAL A 17 6.25 3.67 9.67
N GLY A 18 4.94 3.52 9.36
CA GLY A 18 4.35 3.71 8.02
C GLY A 18 4.23 2.43 7.20
N LEU A 19 4.24 1.28 7.89
CA LEU A 19 4.58 -0.02 7.33
C LEU A 19 3.39 -0.94 7.07
N ASP A 20 2.20 -0.63 7.57
CA ASP A 20 1.05 -1.55 7.54
C ASP A 20 0.84 -2.14 6.14
N LEU A 21 0.94 -1.31 5.11
CA LEU A 21 0.90 -1.72 3.70
C LEU A 21 2.04 -2.66 3.31
N ILE A 22 3.28 -2.33 3.65
CA ILE A 22 4.46 -3.12 3.29
C ILE A 22 4.45 -4.45 4.06
N VAL A 23 4.10 -4.46 5.35
CA VAL A 23 3.93 -5.67 6.16
C VAL A 23 2.84 -6.54 5.53
N LEU A 24 1.69 -5.95 5.24
CA LEU A 24 0.57 -6.66 4.63
C LEU A 24 1.00 -7.32 3.32
N HIS A 25 1.72 -6.58 2.47
CA HIS A 25 2.23 -7.12 1.22
C HIS A 25 3.26 -8.24 1.43
N ASP A 26 4.29 -7.99 2.23
CA ASP A 26 5.41 -8.92 2.39
C ASP A 26 5.03 -10.18 3.17
N TRP A 27 4.12 -10.08 4.15
CA TRP A 27 3.85 -11.16 5.09
C TRP A 27 2.56 -11.91 4.79
N LEU A 28 1.58 -11.26 4.16
CA LEU A 28 0.28 -11.87 3.90
C LEU A 28 0.01 -12.01 2.41
N ILE A 29 0.04 -10.91 1.65
CA ILE A 29 -0.35 -10.94 0.23
C ILE A 29 0.64 -11.77 -0.58
N ASN A 30 1.93 -11.44 -0.58
CA ASN A 30 2.92 -12.13 -1.41
C ASN A 30 3.06 -13.63 -1.07
N PRO A 31 3.00 -14.06 0.21
CA PRO A 31 3.07 -15.49 0.53
C PRO A 31 1.77 -16.26 0.25
N VAL A 32 0.60 -15.61 0.33
CA VAL A 32 -0.71 -16.29 0.21
C VAL A 32 -1.24 -16.25 -1.23
N ILE A 33 -1.14 -15.12 -1.90
CA ILE A 33 -1.60 -14.96 -3.28
C ILE A 33 -0.55 -15.58 -4.21
N ARG A 34 -0.84 -16.81 -4.66
CA ARG A 34 -0.02 -17.53 -5.65
C ARG A 34 -0.24 -17.04 -7.10
N GLY A 35 -1.22 -16.16 -7.31
CA GLY A 35 -1.56 -15.52 -8.58
C GLY A 35 -0.66 -14.33 -8.90
N LYS A 36 -1.16 -13.39 -9.71
CA LYS A 36 -0.47 -12.14 -10.00
C LYS A 36 -1.03 -11.07 -9.06
N PRO A 37 -0.26 -10.59 -8.07
CA PRO A 37 -0.76 -9.58 -7.13
C PRO A 37 -1.30 -8.32 -7.80
N GLU A 38 -0.82 -7.98 -9.00
CA GLU A 38 -1.28 -6.82 -9.78
C GLU A 38 -2.70 -6.97 -10.37
N GLU A 39 -3.17 -8.21 -10.52
CA GLU A 39 -4.50 -8.55 -11.03
C GLU A 39 -5.46 -8.89 -9.87
N ASP A 40 -4.93 -9.46 -8.78
CA ASP A 40 -5.71 -9.97 -7.64
C ASP A 40 -5.85 -8.97 -6.47
N VAL A 41 -5.12 -7.84 -6.49
CA VAL A 41 -5.16 -6.81 -5.44
C VAL A 41 -5.65 -5.48 -5.99
N SER A 42 -6.69 -4.94 -5.36
CA SER A 42 -7.26 -3.63 -5.70
C SER A 42 -7.05 -2.62 -4.57
N PHE A 43 -6.61 -1.40 -4.92
CA PHE A 43 -6.48 -0.28 -4.00
C PHE A 43 -7.69 0.63 -4.11
N ASN A 44 -8.44 0.79 -3.01
CA ASN A 44 -9.63 1.63 -2.94
C ASN A 44 -9.33 2.86 -2.06
N ALA A 45 -9.76 4.04 -2.49
CA ALA A 45 -9.60 5.27 -1.72
C ALA A 45 -10.66 5.43 -0.62
N SER A 46 -11.78 4.74 -0.77
CA SER A 46 -12.91 4.76 0.17
C SER A 46 -13.03 3.43 0.92
N PRO A 47 -13.05 3.45 2.26
CA PRO A 47 -13.39 2.27 3.06
C PRO A 47 -14.77 1.70 2.72
N ASP A 48 -15.76 2.55 2.47
CA ASP A 48 -17.14 2.12 2.16
C ASP A 48 -17.20 1.36 0.84
N GLU A 49 -16.43 1.81 -0.16
CA GLU A 49 -16.30 1.12 -1.45
C GLU A 49 -15.65 -0.27 -1.26
N ALA A 50 -14.59 -0.35 -0.44
CA ALA A 50 -13.93 -1.62 -0.16
C ALA A 50 -14.87 -2.63 0.51
N VAL A 51 -15.69 -2.17 1.47
CA VAL A 51 -16.69 -3.01 2.14
C VAL A 51 -17.76 -3.49 1.16
N ALA A 52 -18.31 -2.57 0.36
CA ALA A 52 -19.36 -2.91 -0.60
C ALA A 52 -18.92 -3.96 -1.64
N ARG A 53 -17.64 -3.93 -2.05
CA ARG A 53 -17.06 -4.90 -2.99
C ARG A 53 -16.82 -6.29 -2.37
N VAL A 54 -16.63 -6.36 -1.06
CA VAL A 54 -16.60 -7.64 -0.34
C VAL A 54 -18.02 -8.17 -0.16
N ASP A 55 -18.96 -7.32 0.26
CA ASP A 55 -20.37 -7.69 0.46
C ASP A 55 -21.04 -8.18 -0.84
N SER A 56 -20.62 -7.65 -2.00
CA SER A 56 -21.10 -8.08 -3.32
C SER A 56 -20.48 -9.41 -3.79
N GLY A 57 -19.42 -9.88 -3.13
CA GLY A 57 -18.65 -11.06 -3.53
C GLY A 57 -17.66 -10.80 -4.69
N GLU A 58 -17.37 -9.54 -5.03
CA GLU A 58 -16.33 -9.21 -6.02
C GLU A 58 -14.92 -9.51 -5.48
N PHE A 59 -14.70 -9.32 -4.18
CA PHE A 59 -13.46 -9.67 -3.47
C PHE A 59 -13.76 -10.50 -2.22
N ASP A 60 -12.83 -11.39 -1.85
CA ASP A 60 -12.98 -12.22 -0.65
C ASP A 60 -12.72 -11.44 0.64
N VAL A 61 -11.80 -10.48 0.62
CA VAL A 61 -11.29 -9.78 1.81
C VAL A 61 -10.91 -8.34 1.48
N ALA A 62 -11.20 -7.40 2.39
CA ALA A 62 -10.68 -6.05 2.38
C ALA A 62 -9.81 -5.78 3.60
N PHE A 63 -8.69 -5.07 3.41
CA PHE A 63 -7.80 -4.62 4.49
C PHE A 63 -7.91 -3.11 4.63
N LEU A 64 -8.35 -2.63 5.80
CA LEU A 64 -8.39 -1.21 6.12
C LEU A 64 -7.10 -0.83 6.85
N MET A 65 -6.36 0.12 6.29
CA MET A 65 -5.03 0.49 6.77
C MET A 65 -5.01 1.91 7.30
N ASN A 66 -4.07 2.19 8.20
CA ASN A 66 -3.77 3.55 8.59
C ASN A 66 -3.14 4.31 7.40
N PRO A 67 -3.48 5.59 7.20
CA PRO A 67 -2.83 6.41 6.19
C PRO A 67 -1.36 6.61 6.58
N PHE A 68 -0.45 6.46 5.61
CA PHE A 68 0.96 6.85 5.78
C PHE A 68 1.14 8.33 5.47
N SER A 69 2.07 8.97 6.18
CA SER A 69 2.43 10.36 5.91
C SER A 69 3.47 10.46 4.78
N ILE A 70 3.62 11.64 4.18
CA ILE A 70 4.68 11.87 3.18
C ILE A 70 6.08 11.63 3.75
N LYS A 71 6.27 11.94 5.05
CA LYS A 71 7.54 11.69 5.76
C LYS A 71 7.86 10.21 5.85
N ASP A 72 6.84 9.36 6.00
CA ASP A 72 7.03 7.90 6.01
C ASP A 72 7.51 7.41 4.64
N VAL A 73 6.92 7.95 3.57
CA VAL A 73 7.34 7.64 2.18
C VAL A 73 8.77 8.09 1.92
N GLU A 74 9.11 9.34 2.27
CA GLU A 74 10.47 9.89 2.14
C GLU A 74 11.48 9.04 2.90
N ARG A 75 11.20 8.71 4.17
CA ARG A 75 12.10 7.89 4.99
C ARG A 75 12.32 6.51 4.36
N LYS A 76 11.27 5.87 3.86
CA LYS A 76 11.38 4.56 3.19
C LYS A 76 12.21 4.61 1.91
N ALA A 77 11.98 5.61 1.08
CA ALA A 77 12.70 5.76 -0.18
C ALA A 77 14.17 6.14 0.03
N PHE A 78 14.44 7.16 0.85
CA PHE A 78 15.78 7.76 0.95
C PHE A 78 16.66 7.16 2.05
N VAL A 79 16.08 6.68 3.15
CA VAL A 79 16.87 6.10 4.26
C VAL A 79 16.93 4.59 4.11
N GLU A 80 15.78 3.95 3.95
CA GLU A 80 15.69 2.48 3.96
C GLU A 80 15.85 1.85 2.56
N HIS A 81 15.84 2.64 1.49
CA HIS A 81 15.96 2.17 0.10
C HIS A 81 14.93 1.07 -0.24
N LYS A 82 13.73 1.14 0.37
CA LYS A 82 12.67 0.14 0.19
C LYS A 82 11.58 0.69 -0.73
N ASN A 83 11.22 -0.11 -1.74
CA ASN A 83 10.17 0.24 -2.68
C ASN A 83 8.79 -0.02 -2.08
N PHE A 84 7.84 0.86 -2.40
CA PHE A 84 6.43 0.62 -2.13
C PHE A 84 5.84 -0.34 -3.17
N PRO A 85 4.81 -1.13 -2.80
CA PRO A 85 4.02 -1.88 -3.75
C PRO A 85 3.46 -0.98 -4.86
N GLN A 86 3.29 -1.52 -6.07
CA GLN A 86 2.71 -0.78 -7.18
C GLN A 86 1.32 -0.22 -6.84
N LYS A 87 1.01 1.00 -7.32
CA LYS A 87 -0.31 1.69 -7.16
C LYS A 87 -0.74 1.95 -5.70
N SER A 88 0.15 1.78 -4.74
CA SER A 88 -0.17 1.85 -3.32
C SER A 88 -0.11 3.26 -2.71
N THR A 89 0.26 4.27 -3.50
CA THR A 89 0.31 5.67 -3.07
C THR A 89 -0.70 6.53 -3.82
N LEU A 90 -1.63 7.14 -3.07
CA LEU A 90 -2.60 8.10 -3.58
C LEU A 90 -2.31 9.47 -2.96
N PHE A 91 -1.53 10.29 -3.68
CA PHE A 91 -1.28 11.67 -3.28
C PHE A 91 -2.37 12.59 -3.81
N LEU A 92 -3.00 13.34 -2.91
CA LEU A 92 -4.03 14.34 -3.22
C LEU A 92 -3.61 15.72 -2.67
N PRO A 93 -3.95 16.81 -3.37
CA PRO A 93 -4.54 16.85 -4.70
C PRO A 93 -3.53 16.42 -5.77
N LYS A 94 -3.98 15.73 -6.81
CA LYS A 94 -3.16 15.59 -8.03
C LYS A 94 -2.98 16.99 -8.58
N VAL A 95 -1.73 17.42 -8.75
CA VAL A 95 -1.43 18.70 -9.39
C VAL A 95 -2.12 18.70 -10.76
N ALA A 96 -2.74 19.81 -11.14
CA ALA A 96 -3.33 19.96 -12.47
C ALA A 96 -2.19 19.94 -13.51
N GLU A 97 -1.76 18.75 -13.89
CA GLU A 97 -0.74 18.55 -14.90
C GLU A 97 -1.41 18.63 -16.28
N GLY A 98 -1.10 19.70 -17.01
CA GLY A 98 -1.41 19.78 -18.43
C GLY A 98 -0.32 19.06 -19.23
N ILE A 99 -0.70 18.15 -20.11
CA ILE A 99 0.25 17.57 -21.07
C ILE A 99 0.58 18.63 -22.12
N VAL A 100 1.79 19.19 -22.07
CA VAL A 100 2.32 20.06 -23.15
C VAL A 100 3.06 19.18 -24.17
N MET A 101 2.36 18.78 -25.23
CA MET A 101 2.98 18.08 -26.36
C MET A 101 3.55 19.10 -27.35
N ARG A 102 4.88 19.10 -27.53
CA ARG A 102 5.52 19.83 -28.63
C ARG A 102 5.17 19.13 -29.94
N LYS A 103 4.63 19.87 -30.92
CA LYS A 103 4.45 19.37 -32.28
C LYS A 103 5.83 18.97 -32.84
N ILE A 104 5.98 17.71 -33.23
CA ILE A 104 7.14 17.25 -34.00
C ILE A 104 6.84 17.58 -35.46
N GLU A 105 7.71 18.36 -36.09
CA GLU A 105 7.73 18.57 -37.54
C GLU A 105 8.53 17.44 -38.22
#